data_AF-A0A8D0GPI3-F1
#
_entry.id   AF-A0A8D0GPI3-F1
#
_cell.length_a   1.000
_cell.length_b   1.000
_cell.length_c   1.000
_cell.angle_alpha   90.00
_cell.angle_beta   90.00
_cell.angle_gamma   90.00
#
_symmetry.space_group_name_H-M   'P 1'
#
loop_
_entity.id
_entity.type
_entity.pdbx_description
1 polymer ?
#
loop_
_entity_poly.entity_id
_entity_poly.type
_entity_poly.pdbx_seq_one_letter_code
_entity_poly.pdbx_strand_id
1 'polypeptide(L)'
;SNSCLAVFVNFIAVQQNKDTVCKRCLAGYFSDVSSSTETCKSWTNCTALGTAEKIRGTDRLDAVCEEPLISVPPRDDTKKLLYGLIVPFLLVVLIAGIVALVYCQNKGKALTVGLQHWANEICRRIKGTKDSCR
;
A
#
# COMPACT_ATOMS: atom_id res chain seq x y z
N SER A 1 -46.01 -19.40 -15.78
CA SER A 1 -44.80 -18.63 -15.44
C SER A 1 -44.65 -18.73 -13.94
N ASN A 2 -43.73 -19.58 -13.47
CA ASN A 2 -43.79 -20.15 -12.11
C ASN A 2 -42.65 -19.61 -11.22
N SER A 3 -42.13 -18.42 -11.56
CA SER A 3 -40.97 -17.82 -10.90
C SER A 3 -41.42 -16.60 -10.10
N CYS A 4 -40.97 -16.50 -8.85
CA CYS A 4 -41.22 -15.31 -8.05
C CYS A 4 -40.30 -14.17 -8.52
N LEU A 5 -40.84 -12.95 -8.52
CA LEU A 5 -40.08 -11.73 -8.82
C LEU A 5 -39.09 -11.43 -7.69
N ALA A 6 -37.97 -10.77 -8.00
CA ALA A 6 -37.06 -10.20 -6.99
C ALA A 6 -37.86 -9.43 -5.92
N VAL A 7 -37.50 -9.57 -4.63
CA VAL A 7 -38.26 -9.21 -3.40
C VAL A 7 -39.21 -10.30 -2.88
N PHE A 8 -39.65 -11.24 -3.72
CA PHE A 8 -40.58 -12.29 -3.34
C PHE A 8 -39.93 -13.66 -3.46
N VAL A 9 -40.11 -14.50 -2.45
CA VAL A 9 -39.52 -15.85 -2.41
C VAL A 9 -40.58 -16.94 -2.37
N ASN A 10 -40.21 -18.11 -2.87
CA ASN A 10 -41.08 -19.28 -2.88
C ASN A 10 -41.11 -19.90 -1.48
N PHE A 11 -42.29 -19.97 -0.86
CA PHE A 11 -42.48 -20.66 0.43
C PHE A 11 -42.73 -22.16 0.19
N ILE A 12 -41.73 -22.93 -0.26
CA ILE A 12 -41.85 -24.40 -0.25
C ILE A 12 -40.64 -25.06 0.40
N ALA A 13 -40.80 -25.37 1.68
CA ALA A 13 -40.43 -26.63 2.33
C ALA A 13 -41.21 -26.64 3.67
N VAL A 14 -42.15 -27.53 3.99
CA VAL A 14 -42.00 -28.99 4.10
C VAL A 14 -43.36 -29.67 3.87
N GLN A 15 -43.80 -29.81 2.62
CA GLN A 15 -44.67 -30.94 2.24
C GLN A 15 -44.75 -30.97 0.72
N GLN A 16 -44.46 -32.14 0.15
CA GLN A 16 -44.86 -32.46 -1.21
C GLN A 16 -46.32 -31.99 -1.43
N ASN A 17 -46.55 -31.25 -2.52
CA ASN A 17 -47.85 -31.02 -3.15
C ASN A 17 -48.74 -29.85 -2.65
N LYS A 18 -48.37 -28.57 -2.92
CA LYS A 18 -49.32 -27.45 -3.11
C LYS A 18 -48.63 -26.17 -3.66
N ASP A 19 -49.40 -25.36 -4.37
CA ASP A 19 -48.98 -24.26 -5.27
C ASP A 19 -47.90 -23.30 -4.74
N THR A 20 -47.04 -22.82 -5.65
CA THR A 20 -46.00 -21.80 -5.42
C THR A 20 -46.62 -20.48 -4.94
N VAL A 21 -46.57 -20.22 -3.63
CA VAL A 21 -47.00 -18.94 -3.04
C VAL A 21 -45.77 -18.05 -2.82
N CYS A 22 -45.70 -16.94 -3.57
CA CYS A 22 -44.65 -15.94 -3.42
C CYS A 22 -44.96 -14.99 -2.25
N LYS A 23 -44.07 -14.91 -1.25
CA LYS A 23 -44.19 -13.96 -0.13
C LYS A 23 -43.08 -12.92 -0.16
N ARG A 24 -43.39 -11.69 0.24
CA ARG A 24 -42.43 -10.59 0.35
C ARG A 24 -41.40 -10.89 1.46
N CYS A 25 -40.12 -10.60 1.21
CA CYS A 25 -39.09 -10.68 2.24
C CYS A 25 -39.38 -9.71 3.39
N LEU A 26 -39.22 -10.17 4.63
CA LEU A 26 -39.35 -9.32 5.82
C LEU A 26 -38.14 -8.38 5.96
N ALA A 27 -38.30 -7.29 6.69
CA ALA A 27 -37.20 -6.40 7.03
C ALA A 27 -36.06 -7.17 7.72
N GLY A 28 -34.82 -6.94 7.30
CA GLY A 28 -33.67 -7.75 7.70
C GLY A 28 -33.28 -8.84 6.68
N TYR A 29 -34.05 -8.99 5.60
CA TYR A 29 -33.79 -9.95 4.54
C TYR A 29 -34.00 -9.35 3.14
N PHE A 30 -33.24 -9.83 2.14
CA PHE A 30 -33.28 -9.37 0.75
C PHE A 30 -33.31 -10.52 -0.26
N SER A 31 -33.82 -10.26 -1.47
CA SER A 31 -33.74 -11.16 -2.62
C SER A 31 -33.49 -10.34 -3.89
N ASP A 32 -32.33 -10.54 -4.50
CA ASP A 32 -31.82 -9.81 -5.67
C ASP A 32 -32.12 -10.51 -7.00
N VAL A 33 -32.49 -11.78 -6.98
CA VAL A 33 -32.82 -12.56 -8.17
C VAL A 33 -34.30 -12.97 -8.21
N SER A 34 -34.80 -13.22 -9.43
CA SER A 34 -36.14 -13.75 -9.66
C SER A 34 -36.05 -15.27 -9.84
N SER A 35 -36.39 -16.03 -8.80
CA SER A 35 -36.22 -17.48 -8.77
C SER A 35 -37.46 -18.18 -8.20
N SER A 36 -37.66 -19.43 -8.60
CA SER A 36 -38.70 -20.32 -8.07
C SER A 36 -38.20 -21.15 -6.88
N THR A 37 -36.91 -21.12 -6.55
CA THR A 37 -36.31 -21.96 -5.48
C THR A 37 -35.51 -21.17 -4.45
N GLU A 38 -35.24 -19.89 -4.71
CA GLU A 38 -34.37 -19.09 -3.83
C GLU A 38 -35.14 -18.49 -2.66
N THR A 39 -34.52 -18.54 -1.47
CA THR A 39 -35.05 -18.03 -0.21
C THR A 39 -34.44 -16.67 0.14
N CYS A 40 -35.09 -15.87 0.98
CA CYS A 40 -34.58 -14.53 1.32
C CYS A 40 -33.26 -14.67 2.10
N LYS A 41 -32.24 -13.93 1.67
CA LYS A 41 -30.95 -13.87 2.34
C LYS A 41 -31.02 -12.84 3.46
N SER A 42 -30.47 -13.12 4.62
CA SER A 42 -30.37 -12.13 5.71
C SER A 42 -29.40 -11.01 5.33
N TRP A 43 -29.65 -9.78 5.77
CA TRP A 43 -28.69 -8.69 5.62
C TRP A 43 -27.39 -8.99 6.38
N THR A 44 -26.29 -8.50 5.84
CA THR A 44 -24.98 -8.48 6.50
C THR A 44 -25.07 -7.67 7.80
N ASN A 45 -24.72 -8.29 8.92
CA ASN A 45 -24.70 -7.64 10.22
C ASN A 45 -23.34 -6.98 10.46
N CYS A 46 -23.23 -5.69 10.11
CA CYS A 46 -22.00 -4.91 10.27
C CYS A 46 -21.55 -4.79 11.73
N THR A 47 -22.49 -4.75 12.68
CA THR A 47 -22.18 -4.71 14.11
C THR A 47 -21.48 -5.98 14.58
N ALA A 48 -21.87 -7.14 14.06
CA ALA A 48 -21.16 -8.40 14.32
C ALA A 48 -19.74 -8.43 13.74
N LEU A 49 -19.47 -7.62 12.71
CA LEU A 49 -18.15 -7.43 12.10
C LEU A 49 -17.34 -6.29 12.77
N GLY A 50 -17.90 -5.62 13.79
CA GLY A 50 -17.25 -4.52 14.50
C GLY A 50 -17.18 -3.21 13.71
N THR A 51 -17.98 -3.07 12.65
CA THR A 51 -18.06 -1.86 11.82
C THR A 51 -19.46 -1.24 11.88
N ALA A 52 -19.57 0.06 11.61
CA ALA A 52 -20.87 0.71 11.51
C ALA A 52 -21.56 0.34 10.19
N GLU A 53 -22.89 0.34 10.16
CA GLU A 53 -23.66 0.18 8.93
C GLU A 53 -23.61 1.50 8.13
N LYS A 54 -23.02 1.48 6.94
CA LYS A 54 -22.89 2.65 6.06
C LYS A 54 -24.16 2.87 5.24
N ILE A 55 -24.72 1.80 4.69
CA ILE A 55 -25.97 1.82 3.94
C ILE A 55 -26.83 0.68 4.47
N ARG A 56 -28.04 1.03 4.90
CA ARG A 56 -28.99 0.04 5.37
C ARG A 56 -29.44 -0.86 4.23
N GLY A 57 -29.48 -2.16 4.49
CA GLY A 57 -30.04 -3.13 3.56
C GLY A 57 -31.51 -2.79 3.22
N THR A 58 -31.96 -3.21 2.04
CA THR A 58 -33.35 -3.09 1.59
C THR A 58 -33.89 -4.48 1.23
N ASP A 59 -35.16 -4.59 0.84
CA ASP A 59 -35.75 -5.87 0.41
C ASP A 59 -35.12 -6.42 -0.89
N ARG A 60 -34.26 -5.64 -1.56
CA ARG A 60 -33.51 -6.01 -2.77
C ARG A 60 -32.00 -6.04 -2.60
N LEU A 61 -31.46 -5.29 -1.65
CA LEU A 61 -30.02 -5.07 -1.52
C LEU A 61 -29.56 -5.40 -0.12
N ASP A 62 -28.35 -5.95 -0.03
CA ASP A 62 -27.71 -6.21 1.24
C ASP A 62 -27.32 -4.91 1.98
N ALA A 63 -27.12 -4.99 3.29
CA ALA A 63 -26.52 -3.92 4.07
C ALA A 63 -25.03 -3.78 3.74
N VAL A 64 -24.57 -2.54 3.57
CA VAL A 64 -23.17 -2.23 3.29
C VAL A 64 -22.52 -1.70 4.55
N CYS A 65 -21.45 -2.35 4.98
CA CYS A 65 -20.69 -1.93 6.15
C CYS A 65 -19.74 -0.79 5.81
N GLU A 66 -19.49 0.07 6.80
CA GLU A 66 -18.41 1.03 6.73
C GLU A 66 -17.09 0.26 6.63
N GLU A 67 -16.29 0.61 5.62
CA GLU A 67 -14.93 0.10 5.56
C GLU A 67 -14.24 0.54 6.85
N PRO A 68 -13.54 -0.38 7.55
CA PRO A 68 -12.74 0.03 8.69
C PRO A 68 -11.85 1.17 8.21
N LEU A 69 -12.07 2.36 8.76
CA LEU A 69 -11.07 3.40 8.69
C LEU A 69 -9.89 2.80 9.46
N ILE A 70 -9.02 2.10 8.74
CA ILE A 70 -7.63 1.96 9.13
C ILE A 70 -7.12 3.39 9.08
N SER A 71 -7.45 4.15 10.13
CA SER A 71 -6.58 5.16 10.66
C SER A 71 -5.31 4.37 10.95
N VAL A 72 -4.46 4.27 9.94
CA VAL A 72 -3.06 3.97 10.15
C VAL A 72 -2.66 5.04 11.16
N PRO A 73 -2.46 4.72 12.45
CA PRO A 73 -1.89 5.71 13.35
C PRO A 73 -0.62 6.21 12.64
N PRO A 74 -0.32 7.52 12.66
CA PRO A 74 0.86 8.04 11.99
C PRO A 74 2.01 7.11 12.35
N ARG A 75 2.62 6.50 11.32
CA ARG A 75 3.66 5.47 11.42
C ARG A 75 4.89 6.04 12.15
N ASP A 76 4.80 6.22 13.46
CA ASP A 76 5.94 6.58 14.31
C ASP A 76 6.98 5.45 14.31
N ASP A 77 6.53 4.21 14.08
CA ASP A 77 7.42 3.05 13.91
C ASP A 77 8.29 3.16 12.64
N THR A 78 7.81 3.79 11.57
CA THR A 78 8.59 3.96 10.35
C THR A 78 9.62 5.09 10.48
N LYS A 79 9.30 6.14 11.24
CA LYS A 79 10.29 7.19 11.57
C LYS A 79 11.38 6.63 12.49
N LYS A 80 11.02 5.77 13.44
CA LYS A 80 11.96 5.12 14.35
C LYS A 80 12.94 4.18 13.62
N LEU A 81 12.47 3.39 12.66
CA LEU A 81 13.34 2.56 11.82
C LEU A 81 14.20 3.39 10.85
N LEU A 82 13.63 4.45 10.28
CA LEU A 82 14.34 5.35 9.35
C LEU A 82 15.49 6.08 10.05
N TYR A 83 15.22 6.74 11.19
CA TYR A 83 16.27 7.40 11.98
C TYR A 83 17.23 6.38 12.60
N GLY A 84 16.71 5.22 13.04
CA GLY A 84 17.51 4.15 13.65
C GLY A 84 18.56 3.54 12.72
N LEU A 85 18.32 3.49 11.40
CA LEU A 85 19.27 2.95 10.43
C LEU A 85 20.11 4.06 9.75
N ILE A 86 19.50 5.20 9.43
CA ILE A 86 20.18 6.27 8.69
C ILE A 86 21.19 7.00 9.56
N VAL A 87 20.85 7.33 10.81
CA VAL A 87 21.76 8.07 11.71
C VAL A 87 23.07 7.32 11.95
N PRO A 88 23.09 6.01 12.30
CA PRO A 88 24.36 5.30 12.46
C PRO A 88 25.12 5.14 11.14
N PHE A 89 24.42 4.97 10.01
CA PHE A 89 25.09 4.88 8.71
C PHE A 89 25.81 6.18 8.34
N LEU A 90 25.15 7.32 8.52
CA LEU A 90 25.76 8.64 8.32
C LEU A 90 26.96 8.85 9.25
N LEU A 91 26.84 8.43 10.52
CA LEU A 91 27.95 8.51 11.48
C LEU A 91 29.16 7.69 11.01
N VAL A 92 28.94 6.46 10.54
CA VAL A 92 30.01 5.58 10.03
C VAL A 92 30.68 6.19 8.79
N VAL A 93 29.92 6.73 7.85
CA VAL A 93 30.46 7.39 6.65
C VAL A 93 31.28 8.63 7.02
N LEU A 94 30.82 9.44 7.97
CA LEU A 94 31.57 10.60 8.46
C LEU A 94 32.88 10.17 9.13
N ILE A 95 32.86 9.16 9.99
CA ILE A 95 34.06 8.63 10.65
C ILE A 95 35.04 8.07 9.61
N ALA A 96 34.56 7.27 8.66
CA ALA A 96 35.38 6.73 7.58
C ALA A 96 35.98 7.84 6.72
N GLY A 97 35.22 8.89 6.41
CA GLY A 97 35.70 10.08 5.70
C GLY A 97 36.79 10.81 6.49
N ILE A 98 36.61 11.03 7.78
CA ILE A 98 37.62 11.66 8.65
C ILE A 98 38.89 10.81 8.72
N VAL A 99 38.76 9.50 8.92
CA VAL A 99 39.90 8.57 8.94
C VAL A 99 40.62 8.55 7.59
N ALA A 100 39.88 8.54 6.48
CA ALA A 100 40.45 8.63 5.15
C ALA A 100 41.15 9.98 4.92
N LEU A 101 40.58 11.10 5.38
CA LEU A 101 41.22 12.41 5.30
C LEU A 101 42.49 12.46 6.14
N VAL A 102 42.49 11.94 7.37
CA VAL A 102 43.68 11.88 8.21
C VAL A 102 44.73 10.95 7.58
N TYR A 103 44.33 9.77 7.09
CA TYR A 103 45.22 8.84 6.41
C TYR A 103 45.80 9.45 5.12
N CYS A 104 44.98 10.12 4.32
CA CYS A 104 45.38 10.84 3.12
C CYS A 104 46.18 12.10 3.44
N GLN A 105 46.03 12.74 4.59
CA GLN A 105 46.92 13.83 4.98
C GLN A 105 48.26 13.28 5.50
N ASN A 106 48.24 12.15 6.20
CA ASN A 106 49.44 11.55 6.76
C ASN A 106 50.29 10.86 5.68
N LYS A 107 49.65 10.21 4.70
CA LYS A 107 50.29 9.58 3.54
C LYS A 107 50.36 10.50 2.32
N GLY A 108 49.40 11.39 2.15
CA GLY A 108 49.32 12.29 1.00
C GLY A 108 50.20 13.53 1.12
N LYS A 109 50.79 13.84 2.28
CA LYS A 109 51.98 14.73 2.30
C LYS A 109 53.11 14.22 1.39
N ALA A 110 53.17 12.92 1.10
CA ALA A 110 54.08 12.35 0.09
C ALA A 110 53.46 12.36 -1.33
N LEU A 111 52.13 12.25 -1.45
CA LEU A 111 51.43 12.20 -2.75
C LEU A 111 51.21 13.59 -3.36
N THR A 112 51.10 14.66 -2.56
CA THR A 112 50.93 16.05 -3.03
C THR A 112 52.17 16.57 -3.76
N VAL A 113 53.37 16.16 -3.35
CA VAL A 113 54.63 16.47 -4.05
C VAL A 113 54.65 15.83 -5.44
N GLY A 114 54.19 14.58 -5.54
CA GLY A 114 54.05 13.87 -6.83
C GLY A 114 52.98 14.49 -7.73
N LEU A 115 51.84 14.90 -7.16
CA LEU A 115 50.72 15.47 -7.91
C LEU A 115 51.04 16.87 -8.45
N GLN A 116 51.75 17.72 -7.68
CA GLN A 116 52.21 19.03 -8.16
C GLN A 116 53.23 18.88 -9.30
N HIS A 117 54.16 17.94 -9.20
CA HIS A 117 55.12 17.67 -10.27
C HIS A 117 54.43 17.16 -11.54
N TRP A 118 53.48 16.23 -11.40
CA TRP A 118 52.69 15.73 -12.53
C TRP A 118 51.80 16.82 -13.15
N ALA A 119 51.12 17.64 -12.34
CA ALA A 119 50.30 18.74 -12.84
C ALA A 119 51.12 19.77 -13.62
N ASN A 120 52.32 20.12 -13.14
CA ASN A 120 53.23 21.00 -13.86
C ASN A 120 53.73 20.37 -15.18
N GLU A 121 54.02 19.07 -15.19
CA GLU A 121 54.44 18.34 -16.39
C GLU A 121 53.32 18.27 -17.44
N ILE A 122 52.08 17.99 -17.04
CA ILE A 122 50.93 17.99 -17.96
C ILE A 122 50.66 19.39 -18.50
N CYS A 123 50.74 20.42 -17.66
CA CYS A 123 50.57 21.81 -18.10
C CYS A 123 51.66 22.24 -19.11
N ARG A 124 52.91 21.81 -18.89
CA ARG A 124 54.03 22.03 -19.82
C ARG A 124 53.83 21.32 -21.16
N ARG A 125 53.36 20.07 -21.15
CA ARG A 125 53.04 19.29 -22.35
C ARG A 125 51.95 19.96 -23.18
N ILE A 126 50.87 20.39 -22.54
CA ILE A 126 49.75 21.09 -23.20
C ILE A 126 50.21 22.44 -23.77
N LYS A 127 51.05 23.19 -23.04
CA LYS A 127 51.58 24.46 -23.52
C LYS A 127 52.51 24.29 -24.72
N GLY A 128 53.38 23.29 -24.70
CA GLY A 128 54.25 22.95 -25.84
C GLY A 128 53.49 22.52 -27.10
N THR A 129 52.29 21.93 -26.95
CA THR A 129 51.42 21.62 -28.10
C THR A 129 50.65 22.83 -28.64
N LYS A 130 50.52 23.91 -27.87
CA LYS A 130 49.80 25.12 -28.30
C LYS A 130 50.68 26.06 -29.14
N ASP A 131 52.00 26.01 -28.94
CA ASP A 131 53.00 26.69 -29.79
C ASP A 131 53.25 25.95 -31.12
N SER A 132 52.62 24.79 -31.31
CA SER A 132 52.59 24.01 -32.55
C SER A 132 51.22 24.07 -33.25
N CYS A 133 50.48 25.17 -33.08
CA CYS A 133 49.41 25.55 -34.01
C CYS A 133 49.95 26.68 -34.89
N ARG A 134 50.55 26.31 -36.02
CA ARG A 134 50.81 27.21 -37.15
C ARG A 134 49.73 27.03 -38.19
#